data_AF-A0A4R4DPE9-F1
#
_entry.id   AF-A0A4R4DPE9-F1
#
_cell.length_a   1.000
_cell.length_b   1.000
_cell.length_c   1.000
_cell.angle_alpha   90.00
_cell.angle_beta   90.00
_cell.angle_gamma   90.00
#
_symmetry.space_group_name_H-M   'P 1'
#
loop_
_entity.id
_entity.type
_entity.pdbx_description
1 polymer ?
#
loop_
_entity_poly.entity_id
_entity_poly.type
_entity_poly.pdbx_seq_one_letter_code
_entity_poly.pdbx_strand_id
1 'polypeptide(L)'
;MLAKALLILAGLVLPLAISTHVLRGRGAGPRVARRLAVQEMVALDAKRRLVLVRCDGRELLLLTGGAQDTVLGWLPERSGR
;
A
#
# COMPACT_ATOMS: atom_id res chain seq x y z
N MET A 1 13.57 -28.19 29.29
CA MET A 1 14.34 -27.81 28.07
C MET A 1 13.45 -27.19 26.99
N LEU A 2 12.24 -27.71 26.75
CA LEU A 2 11.29 -27.19 25.75
C LEU A 2 10.90 -25.70 25.93
N ALA A 3 10.69 -25.25 27.17
CA ALA A 3 10.31 -23.86 27.45
C ALA A 3 11.38 -22.82 27.07
N LYS A 4 12.68 -23.17 27.21
CA LYS A 4 13.79 -22.29 26.81
C LYS A 4 13.91 -22.18 25.29
N ALA A 5 13.69 -23.28 24.58
CA ALA A 5 13.71 -23.29 23.11
C ALA A 5 12.60 -22.40 22.52
N LEU A 6 11.41 -22.42 23.13
CA LEU A 6 10.29 -21.60 22.68
C LEU A 6 10.55 -20.08 22.88
N LEU A 7 11.19 -19.70 23.99
CA LEU A 7 11.59 -18.31 24.26
C LEU A 7 12.62 -17.79 23.26
N ILE A 8 13.61 -18.61 22.88
CA ILE A 8 14.64 -18.22 21.91
C ILE A 8 14.03 -18.07 20.51
N LEU A 9 13.14 -18.99 20.12
CA LEU A 9 12.46 -18.92 18.83
C LEU A 9 11.52 -17.71 18.75
N ALA A 10 10.77 -17.43 19.82
CA ALA A 10 9.90 -16.25 19.90
C ALA A 10 10.71 -14.94 19.84
N GLY A 11 11.86 -14.87 20.51
CA GLY A 11 12.75 -13.71 20.48
C GLY A 11 13.32 -13.38 19.10
N LEU A 12 13.45 -14.36 18.20
CA LEU A 12 13.96 -14.18 16.84
C LEU A 12 12.86 -13.86 15.81
N VAL A 13 11.70 -14.52 15.90
CA VAL A 13 10.63 -14.40 14.90
C VAL A 13 9.74 -13.17 15.15
N LEU A 14 9.48 -12.84 16.42
CA LEU A 14 8.59 -11.73 16.79
C LEU A 14 9.08 -10.34 16.34
N PRO A 15 10.37 -9.95 16.47
CA PRO A 15 10.81 -8.64 15.99
C PRO A 15 10.75 -8.51 14.46
N LEU A 16 10.94 -9.60 13.72
CA LEU A 16 10.85 -9.60 12.26
C LEU A 16 9.40 -9.44 11.78
N ALA A 17 8.46 -10.14 12.42
CA ALA A 17 7.03 -10.01 12.16
C ALA A 17 6.51 -8.60 12.47
N ILE A 18 6.93 -8.01 13.59
CA ILE A 18 6.55 -6.64 13.98
C ILE A 18 7.17 -5.61 13.03
N SER A 19 8.43 -5.78 12.60
CA SER A 19 9.12 -4.86 11.69
C SER A 19 8.41 -4.72 10.34
N THR A 20 7.91 -5.83 9.78
CA THR A 20 7.18 -5.80 8.49
C THR A 20 5.81 -5.11 8.59
N HIS A 21 5.13 -5.19 9.74
CA HIS A 21 3.88 -4.46 9.99
C HIS A 21 4.12 -2.97 10.21
N VAL A 22 5.20 -2.61 10.91
CA VAL A 22 5.52 -1.22 11.25
C VAL A 22 6.04 -0.43 10.04
N LEU A 23 6.76 -1.06 9.10
CA LEU A 23 7.18 -0.42 7.86
C LEU A 23 6.02 -0.14 6.89
N ARG A 24 4.95 -0.94 6.93
CA ARG A 24 3.74 -0.71 6.13
C ARG A 24 2.88 0.46 6.62
N GLY A 25 3.11 0.95 7.85
CA GLY A 25 2.37 2.06 8.46
C GLY A 25 3.14 3.38 8.59
N ARG A 26 4.45 3.43 8.27
CA ARG A 26 5.30 4.63 8.49
C ARG A 26 5.24 5.68 7.38
N GLY A 27 4.06 5.88 6.80
CA GLY A 27 3.68 7.13 6.13
C GLY A 27 3.14 8.21 7.08
N ALA A 28 3.21 7.98 8.40
CA ALA A 28 2.65 8.86 9.43
C ALA A 28 3.62 9.99 9.83
N GLY A 29 3.87 10.93 8.91
CA GLY A 29 4.20 12.30 9.29
C GLY A 29 2.95 13.03 9.80
N PRO A 30 3.08 14.23 10.40
CA PRO A 30 1.93 15.04 10.77
C PRO A 30 0.96 15.15 9.59
N ARG A 31 -0.35 15.02 9.88
CA ARG A 31 -1.47 14.93 8.93
C ARG A 31 -1.66 16.23 8.14
N VAL A 32 -0.62 16.71 7.45
CA VAL A 32 -0.79 17.52 6.26
C VAL A 32 -1.62 16.66 5.33
N ALA A 33 -2.79 17.14 4.92
CA ALA A 33 -3.65 16.43 4.00
C ALA A 33 -2.80 15.98 2.80
N ARG A 34 -2.47 14.69 2.76
CA ARG A 34 -1.49 14.17 1.81
C ARG A 34 -2.13 14.32 0.43
N ARG A 35 -1.65 15.31 -0.33
CA ARG A 35 -2.14 15.63 -1.67
C ARG A 35 -2.17 14.40 -2.57
N LEU A 36 -1.20 13.48 -2.39
CA LEU A 36 -1.07 12.26 -3.18
C LEU A 36 -1.12 11.01 -2.31
N ALA A 37 -2.05 10.09 -2.56
CA ALA A 37 -2.13 8.82 -1.85
C ALA A 37 -2.62 7.69 -2.76
N VAL A 38 -1.90 6.56 -2.81
CA VAL A 38 -2.38 5.32 -3.43
C VAL A 38 -3.53 4.77 -2.59
N GLN A 39 -4.70 4.61 -3.20
CA GLN A 39 -5.90 4.08 -2.55
C GLN A 39 -5.98 2.56 -2.71
N GLU A 40 -5.74 2.06 -3.92
CA GLU A 40 -5.90 0.64 -4.25
C GLU A 40 -4.96 0.24 -5.39
N MET A 41 -4.56 -1.03 -5.43
CA MET A 41 -3.79 -1.63 -6.52
C MET A 41 -4.35 -3.00 -6.85
N VAL A 42 -4.66 -3.23 -8.12
CA VAL A 42 -5.21 -4.49 -8.64
C VAL A 42 -4.32 -5.00 -9.76
N ALA A 43 -3.88 -6.25 -9.70
CA ALA A 43 -3.14 -6.87 -10.80
C ALA A 43 -4.12 -7.28 -11.91
N LEU A 44 -3.81 -6.93 -13.16
CA LEU A 44 -4.59 -7.36 -14.33
C LEU A 44 -4.05 -8.65 -14.92
N ASP A 45 -2.72 -8.76 -14.92
CA ASP A 45 -1.99 -9.95 -15.32
C ASP A 45 -0.63 -9.98 -14.60
N ALA A 46 0.26 -10.89 -15.02
CA ALA A 46 1.58 -11.06 -14.41
C ALA A 46 2.47 -9.79 -14.46
N LYS A 47 2.23 -8.88 -15.41
CA LYS A 47 3.04 -7.68 -15.62
C LYS A 47 2.30 -6.40 -15.29
N ARG A 48 1.00 -6.32 -15.63
CA ARG A 48 0.22 -5.09 -15.57
C ARG A 48 -0.61 -4.96 -14.30
N ARG A 49 -0.68 -3.73 -13.77
CA ARG A 49 -1.45 -3.41 -12.56
C ARG A 49 -2.23 -2.11 -12.75
N LEU A 50 -3.49 -2.10 -12.34
CA LEU A 50 -4.26 -0.89 -12.14
C LEU A 50 -3.96 -0.32 -10.76
N VAL A 51 -3.74 0.99 -10.70
CA VAL A 51 -3.46 1.72 -9.47
C VAL A 51 -4.44 2.88 -9.37
N LEU A 52 -5.25 2.88 -8.31
CA LEU A 52 -6.12 4.00 -7.96
C LEU A 52 -5.34 4.95 -7.06
N VAL A 53 -5.22 6.20 -7.48
CA VAL A 53 -4.48 7.24 -6.77
C VAL A 53 -5.40 8.41 -6.47
N ARG A 54 -5.40 8.89 -5.24
CA ARG A 54 -6.01 10.15 -4.86
C ARG A 54 -4.99 11.27 -5.02
N CYS A 55 -5.32 12.25 -5.84
CA CYS A 55 -4.55 13.47 -6.08
C CYS A 55 -5.44 14.69 -5.81
N ASP A 56 -5.08 15.50 -4.82
CA ASP A 56 -5.81 16.73 -4.44
C ASP A 56 -7.31 16.51 -4.19
N GLY A 57 -7.65 15.37 -3.59
CA GLY A 57 -9.04 15.00 -3.28
C GLY A 57 -9.78 14.30 -4.41
N ARG A 58 -9.23 14.29 -5.63
CA ARG A 58 -9.81 13.62 -6.81
C ARG A 58 -9.15 12.27 -7.05
N GLU A 59 -9.89 11.33 -7.60
CA GLU A 59 -9.40 9.97 -7.89
C GLU A 59 -8.95 9.84 -9.35
N LEU A 60 -7.79 9.21 -9.56
CA LEU A 60 -7.16 8.97 -10.86
C LEU A 60 -6.80 7.48 -10.98
N LEU A 61 -7.03 6.91 -12.17
CA LEU A 61 -6.66 5.53 -12.47
C LEU A 61 -5.42 5.48 -13.37
N LEU A 62 -4.43 4.70 -12.95
CA LEU A 62 -3.19 4.45 -13.69
C LEU A 62 -3.11 2.97 -14.09
N LEU A 63 -2.65 2.69 -15.31
CA LEU A 63 -2.22 1.37 -15.73
C LEU A 63 -0.69 1.35 -15.74
N THR A 64 -0.11 0.45 -14.96
CA THR A 64 1.35 0.33 -14.78
C THR A 64 1.84 -1.04 -15.19
N GLY A 65 3.13 -1.15 -15.53
CA GLY A 65 3.77 -2.44 -15.84
C GLY A 65 3.59 -2.91 -17.29
N GLY A 66 3.22 -2.00 -18.20
CA GLY A 66 3.31 -2.19 -19.64
C GLY A 66 4.65 -1.69 -20.21
N ALA A 67 4.72 -1.50 -21.53
CA ALA A 67 5.87 -0.82 -22.15
C ALA A 67 5.99 0.64 -21.66
N GLN A 68 4.84 1.26 -21.37
CA GLN A 68 4.73 2.57 -20.73
C GLN A 68 3.60 2.55 -19.70
N ASP A 69 3.78 3.32 -18.63
CA ASP A 69 2.73 3.58 -17.66
C ASP A 69 1.76 4.61 -18.25
N THR A 70 0.46 4.35 -18.12
CA THR A 70 -0.60 5.15 -18.76
C THR A 70 -1.56 5.70 -17.72
N VAL A 71 -1.89 7.00 -17.84
CA VAL A 71 -2.99 7.63 -17.11
C VAL A 71 -4.29 7.31 -17.85
N LEU A 72 -5.16 6.49 -17.25
CA LEU A 72 -6.43 6.12 -17.88
C LEU A 72 -7.48 7.23 -17.75
N GLY A 73 -7.41 8.02 -16.68
CA GLY A 73 -8.26 9.20 -16.50
C GLY A 73 -8.69 9.44 -15.06
N TRP A 74 -9.38 10.56 -14.87
CA TRP A 74 -10.00 10.94 -13.60
C TRP A 74 -11.34 10.23 -13.44
N LEU A 75 -11.58 9.67 -12.26
CA LEU A 75 -12.88 9.15 -11.91
C LEU A 75 -13.85 10.32 -11.64
N PRO A 76 -15.15 10.11 -11.90
CA PRO A 76 -16.17 11.06 -11.45
C PRO A 76 -16.12 11.18 -9.93
N GLU A 77 -16.44 12.38 -9.41
CA GLU A 77 -16.55 12.60 -7.97
C GLU A 77 -17.53 11.57 -7.39
N ARG A 78 -17.07 10.81 -6.39
CA ARG A 78 -17.91 9.80 -5.74
C ARG A 78 -18.94 10.52 -4.88
N SER A 79 -20.07 10.87 -5.47
CA SER A 79 -21.23 11.42 -4.77
C SER A 79 -21.79 10.35 -3.83
N GLY A 80 -21.46 10.50 -2.53
CA GLY A 80 -22.16 9.98 -1.36
C GLY A 80 -22.61 8.51 -1.40
N ARG A 81 -21.89 7.66 -0.67
CA ARG A 81 -22.44 6.41 -0.14
C ARG A 81 -22.66 6.58 1.35
#